data_AF-A0A1K1SV95-F1
#
_entry.id   AF-A0A1K1SV95-F1
#
_cell.length_a   1.000
_cell.length_b   1.000
_cell.length_c   1.000
_cell.angle_alpha   90.00
_cell.angle_beta   90.00
_cell.angle_gamma   90.00
#
_symmetry.space_group_name_H-M   'P 1'
#
loop_
_entity.id
_entity.type
_entity.pdbx_description
1 polymer ?
#
loop_
_entity_poly.entity_id
_entity_poly.type
_entity_poly.pdbx_seq_one_letter_code
_entity_poly.pdbx_strand_id
1 'polypeptide(L)'
;MADYVFPELPEIEKAYRAAYRALAALAPGTVTIEEETSFPEVLSQFPFLLDRADLATTAHLGPAVSWQASRQDDLWDLAVAGIDLDGDEHDFDGAVLGAEVTEGPGGRWHGSALDRAGLAYKRACGWDFAPGESGVWLLMLAPVGASGGEEGLWFFSGRLAGFVIVYDRDEDGAYESVGHIWTASAWQRRGIARRLLTEARSRFSITTVEEPYTEKGAAFLRACPE
;
A
#
# COMPACT_ATOMS: atom_id res chain seq x y z
N MET A 1 32.06 12.68 8.16
CA MET A 1 30.62 12.97 8.38
C MET A 1 30.07 13.51 7.08
N ALA A 2 29.35 12.69 6.32
CA ALA A 2 28.69 13.13 5.10
C ALA A 2 27.35 13.75 5.49
N ASP A 3 27.14 15.01 5.12
CA ASP A 3 25.86 15.70 5.31
C ASP A 3 24.79 14.97 4.49
N TYR A 4 23.88 14.30 5.19
CA TYR A 4 22.77 13.57 4.61
C TYR A 4 21.74 14.57 4.08
N VAL A 5 21.63 14.69 2.76
CA VAL A 5 20.61 15.52 2.11
C VAL A 5 19.34 14.69 1.97
N PHE A 6 18.30 15.10 2.68
CA PHE A 6 16.96 14.51 2.56
C PHE A 6 16.52 14.57 1.08
N PRO A 7 16.04 13.47 0.47
CA PRO A 7 15.52 13.53 -0.89
C PRO A 7 14.40 14.57 -0.97
N GLU A 8 14.42 15.40 -2.00
CA GLU A 8 13.40 16.43 -2.17
C GLU A 8 12.02 15.77 -2.16
N LEU A 9 11.16 16.24 -1.24
CA LEU A 9 9.77 15.81 -1.16
C LEU A 9 9.15 15.91 -2.56
N PRO A 10 8.55 14.82 -3.09
CA PRO A 10 7.86 14.86 -4.37
C PRO A 10 6.88 16.03 -4.41
N GLU A 11 6.72 16.69 -5.55
CA GLU A 11 5.86 17.89 -5.66
C GLU A 11 4.43 17.65 -5.16
N ILE A 12 3.93 16.43 -5.34
CA ILE A 12 2.63 16.02 -4.81
C ILE A 12 2.59 16.08 -3.28
N GLU A 13 3.65 15.68 -2.57
CA GLU A 13 3.70 15.76 -1.11
C GLU A 13 3.80 17.21 -0.63
N LYS A 14 4.54 18.06 -1.36
CA LYS A 14 4.57 19.51 -1.11
C LYS A 14 3.18 20.14 -1.26
N ALA A 15 2.47 19.78 -2.34
CA ALA A 15 1.10 20.24 -2.59
C ALA A 15 0.13 19.78 -1.51
N TYR A 16 0.26 18.54 -1.03
CA TYR A 16 -0.54 18.00 0.08
C TYR A 16 -0.34 18.77 1.38
N ARG A 17 0.92 19.00 1.78
CA ARG A 17 1.24 19.75 2.99
C ARG A 17 0.76 21.19 2.89
N ALA A 18 0.85 21.80 1.71
CA ALA A 18 0.32 23.14 1.45
C ALA A 18 -1.21 23.18 1.56
N ALA A 19 -1.90 22.22 0.95
CA ALA A 19 -3.35 22.08 1.04
C ALA A 19 -3.79 21.87 2.50
N TYR A 20 -3.17 20.94 3.22
CA TYR A 20 -3.46 20.69 4.64
C TYR A 20 -3.27 21.95 5.50
N ARG A 21 -2.17 22.70 5.29
CA ARG A 21 -1.93 23.97 6.01
C ARG A 21 -2.97 25.04 5.67
N ALA A 22 -3.35 25.17 4.40
CA ALA A 22 -4.37 26.11 3.97
C ALA A 22 -5.74 25.75 4.59
N LEU A 23 -6.06 24.46 4.65
CA LEU A 23 -7.30 23.96 5.25
C LEU A 23 -7.33 24.10 6.77
N ALA A 24 -6.22 23.83 7.44
CA ALA A 24 -6.07 24.10 8.87
C ALA A 24 -6.20 25.60 9.20
N ALA A 25 -5.74 26.48 8.30
CA ALA A 25 -5.89 27.93 8.44
C ALA A 25 -7.33 28.42 8.18
N LEU A 26 -8.10 27.69 7.38
CA LEU A 26 -9.52 27.97 7.09
C LEU A 26 -10.48 27.46 8.17
N ALA A 27 -9.98 26.70 9.16
CA ALA A 27 -10.75 26.23 10.30
C ALA A 27 -10.34 26.96 11.60
N PRO A 28 -10.60 28.27 11.77
CA PRO A 28 -10.64 28.84 13.10
C PRO A 28 -11.89 28.30 13.81
N GLY A 29 -11.79 28.03 15.12
CA GLY A 29 -12.80 27.35 15.94
C GLY A 29 -14.18 28.01 16.05
N THR A 30 -14.54 28.97 15.20
CA THR A 30 -15.86 29.58 15.08
C THR A 30 -15.98 30.26 13.71
N VAL A 31 -16.61 29.60 12.73
CA VAL A 31 -17.06 30.27 11.50
C VAL A 31 -18.52 30.64 11.71
N THR A 32 -18.80 31.93 11.87
CA THR A 32 -20.17 32.47 11.84
C THR A 32 -20.64 32.46 10.40
N ILE A 33 -21.70 31.67 10.15
CA ILE A 33 -22.35 31.54 8.85
C ILE A 33 -23.08 32.85 8.56
N GLU A 34 -22.43 33.79 7.89
CA GLU A 34 -23.13 34.86 7.19
C GLU A 34 -23.36 34.44 5.73
N GLU A 35 -24.56 34.78 5.26
CA GLU A 35 -25.27 34.25 4.12
C GLU A 35 -24.58 34.58 2.78
N GLU A 36 -23.58 33.79 2.38
CA GLU A 36 -23.27 33.58 0.96
C GLU A 36 -23.17 32.08 0.64
N THR A 37 -24.11 31.66 -0.20
CA THR A 37 -24.70 30.32 -0.37
C THR A 37 -23.85 29.27 -1.10
N SER A 38 -22.61 29.04 -0.66
CA SER A 38 -21.83 27.88 -1.15
C SER A 38 -20.97 27.21 -0.09
N PHE A 39 -20.79 27.82 1.08
CA PHE A 39 -19.88 27.30 2.11
C PHE A 39 -20.33 25.96 2.73
N PRO A 40 -21.61 25.75 3.10
CA PRO A 40 -22.07 24.44 3.59
C PRO A 40 -21.98 23.34 2.53
N GLU A 41 -22.20 23.70 1.25
CA GLU A 41 -22.08 22.77 0.13
C GLU A 41 -20.62 22.39 -0.10
N VAL A 42 -19.69 23.36 -0.11
CA VAL A 42 -18.24 23.12 -0.18
C VAL A 42 -17.76 22.26 1.00
N LEU A 43 -18.21 22.55 2.23
CA LEU A 43 -17.90 21.74 3.40
C LEU A 43 -18.46 20.31 3.29
N SER A 44 -19.64 20.13 2.68
CA SER A 44 -20.22 18.80 2.45
C SER A 44 -19.43 17.97 1.42
N GLN A 45 -18.80 18.63 0.44
CA GLN A 45 -17.98 17.98 -0.58
C GLN A 45 -16.54 17.72 -0.10
N PHE A 46 -16.11 18.38 0.97
CA PHE A 46 -14.75 18.35 1.43
C PHE A 46 -14.25 16.93 1.84
N PRO A 47 -15.02 16.11 2.58
CA PRO A 47 -14.66 14.72 2.86
C PRO A 47 -14.46 13.92 1.57
N PHE A 48 -15.36 14.07 0.60
CA PHE A 48 -15.25 13.39 -0.68
C PHE A 48 -13.99 13.80 -1.46
N LEU A 49 -13.61 15.07 -1.44
CA LEU A 49 -12.37 15.54 -2.06
C LEU A 49 -11.13 14.98 -1.36
N LEU A 50 -11.13 14.92 -0.02
CA LEU A 50 -10.07 14.28 0.75
C LEU A 50 -9.94 12.79 0.40
N ASP A 51 -11.05 12.05 0.34
CA ASP A 51 -11.05 10.63 0.00
C ASP A 51 -10.53 10.40 -1.43
N ARG A 52 -10.94 11.25 -2.38
CA ARG A 52 -10.46 11.18 -3.77
C ARG A 52 -8.98 11.48 -3.87
N ALA A 53 -8.52 12.48 -3.13
CA ALA A 53 -7.11 12.81 -3.07
C ALA A 53 -6.34 11.63 -2.46
N ASP A 54 -6.74 11.13 -1.28
CA ASP A 54 -6.07 10.04 -0.58
C ASP A 54 -5.96 8.78 -1.45
N LEU A 55 -7.04 8.43 -2.16
CA LEU A 55 -7.02 7.30 -3.10
C LEU A 55 -6.09 7.57 -4.30
N ALA A 56 -6.03 8.80 -4.81
CA ALA A 56 -5.10 9.16 -5.89
C ALA A 56 -3.64 9.09 -5.41
N THR A 57 -3.36 9.53 -4.19
CA THR A 57 -2.04 9.43 -3.56
C THR A 57 -1.66 7.98 -3.29
N THR A 58 -2.60 7.17 -2.82
CA THR A 58 -2.43 5.72 -2.64
C THR A 58 -2.10 5.06 -3.96
N ALA A 59 -2.83 5.38 -5.03
CA ALA A 59 -2.53 4.86 -6.36
C ALA A 59 -1.16 5.30 -6.89
N HIS A 60 -0.69 6.47 -6.48
CA HIS A 60 0.59 7.01 -6.91
C HIS A 60 1.78 6.47 -6.12
N LEU A 61 1.76 6.61 -4.80
CA LEU A 61 2.87 6.34 -3.90
C LEU A 61 2.73 5.05 -3.10
N GLY A 62 1.51 4.51 -3.00
CA GLY A 62 1.15 3.49 -2.02
C GLY A 62 0.56 4.10 -0.73
N PRO A 63 -0.30 3.35 -0.01
CA PRO A 63 -0.76 3.76 1.30
C PRO A 63 0.40 3.83 2.29
N ALA A 64 0.27 4.67 3.31
CA ALA A 64 1.25 4.75 4.39
C ALA A 64 1.12 3.51 5.29
N VAL A 65 2.26 2.96 5.70
CA VAL A 65 2.35 1.77 6.56
C VAL A 65 3.55 1.90 7.51
N SER A 66 3.48 1.19 8.61
CA SER A 66 4.56 1.00 9.56
C SER A 66 4.79 -0.47 9.84
N TRP A 67 6.01 -0.81 10.24
CA TRP A 67 6.38 -2.16 10.60
C TRP A 67 7.58 -2.16 11.54
N GLN A 68 7.78 -3.25 12.26
CA GLN A 68 8.97 -3.49 13.05
C GLN A 68 9.81 -4.58 12.41
N ALA A 69 11.11 -4.36 12.27
CA ALA A 69 12.01 -5.34 11.68
C ALA A 69 13.40 -5.24 12.31
N SER A 70 14.21 -6.29 12.16
CA SER A 70 15.64 -6.21 12.48
C SER A 70 16.29 -5.12 11.64
N ARG A 71 17.28 -4.42 12.21
CA ARG A 71 18.06 -3.44 11.48
C ARG A 71 18.74 -4.12 10.29
N GLN A 72 18.51 -3.60 9.09
CA GLN A 72 19.18 -4.03 7.87
C GLN A 72 20.38 -3.11 7.59
N ASP A 73 21.43 -3.67 6.97
CA ASP A 73 22.62 -2.89 6.57
C ASP A 73 22.24 -1.79 5.57
N ASP A 74 21.36 -2.12 4.62
CA ASP A 74 20.76 -1.20 3.66
C ASP A 74 19.37 -0.75 4.14
N LEU A 75 19.36 0.10 5.15
CA LEU A 75 18.16 0.54 5.88
C LEU A 75 17.05 1.17 5.01
N TRP A 76 17.39 1.55 3.77
CA TRP A 76 16.52 2.22 2.81
C TRP A 76 16.10 1.35 1.63
N ASP A 77 16.53 0.09 1.61
CA ASP A 77 16.13 -0.84 0.57
C ASP A 77 14.68 -1.29 0.73
N LEU A 78 14.10 -1.73 -0.38
CA LEU A 78 12.75 -2.28 -0.38
C LEU A 78 12.72 -3.60 0.40
N ALA A 79 11.83 -3.68 1.38
CA ALA A 79 11.59 -4.87 2.18
C ALA A 79 10.39 -5.65 1.66
N VAL A 80 10.44 -6.97 1.77
CA VAL A 80 9.29 -7.84 1.51
C VAL A 80 8.72 -8.27 2.85
N ALA A 81 7.40 -8.19 2.98
CA ALA A 81 6.66 -8.72 4.11
C ALA A 81 5.49 -9.57 3.58
N GLY A 82 4.90 -10.39 4.43
CA GLY A 82 3.70 -11.14 4.07
C GLY A 82 2.67 -11.07 5.18
N ILE A 83 1.43 -11.31 4.81
CA ILE A 83 0.32 -11.47 5.74
C ILE A 83 -0.64 -12.53 5.22
N ASP A 84 -0.98 -13.46 6.09
CA ASP A 84 -1.98 -14.49 5.86
C ASP A 84 -3.33 -14.00 6.38
N LEU A 85 -4.30 -13.84 5.48
CA LEU A 85 -5.66 -13.44 5.83
C LEU A 85 -6.64 -14.61 5.86
N ASP A 86 -6.23 -15.81 5.44
CA ASP A 86 -7.06 -17.02 5.48
C ASP A 86 -6.91 -17.74 6.83
N GLY A 87 -5.83 -17.47 7.56
CA GLY A 87 -5.64 -17.91 8.94
C GLY A 87 -4.91 -19.25 9.06
N ASP A 88 -4.15 -19.63 8.05
CA ASP A 88 -3.36 -20.87 7.99
C ASP A 88 -2.00 -20.76 8.70
N GLU A 89 -1.77 -19.64 9.41
CA GLU A 89 -0.58 -19.34 10.22
C GLU A 89 0.73 -19.36 9.40
N HIS A 90 0.71 -18.90 8.14
CA HIS A 90 1.94 -18.75 7.37
C HIS A 90 2.90 -17.74 8.03
N ASP A 91 4.11 -18.21 8.37
CA ASP A 91 5.16 -17.37 8.93
C ASP A 91 5.90 -16.61 7.82
N PHE A 92 5.83 -15.27 7.90
CA PHE A 92 6.57 -14.36 7.05
C PHE A 92 7.64 -13.68 7.91
N ASP A 93 8.80 -14.35 8.01
CA ASP A 93 9.97 -13.86 8.73
C ASP A 93 10.22 -12.35 8.57
N GLY A 94 10.69 -11.72 9.64
CA GLY A 94 11.50 -10.51 9.54
C GLY A 94 10.78 -9.15 9.62
N ALA A 95 9.45 -9.09 9.46
CA ALA A 95 8.70 -7.84 9.63
C ALA A 95 7.35 -8.03 10.35
N VAL A 96 7.18 -7.37 11.49
CA VAL A 96 5.90 -7.27 12.20
C VAL A 96 5.16 -6.03 11.70
N LEU A 97 4.10 -6.23 10.94
CA LEU A 97 3.31 -5.15 10.35
C LEU A 97 2.49 -4.41 11.42
N GLY A 98 2.34 -3.10 11.26
CA GLY A 98 1.46 -2.29 12.10
C GLY A 98 -0.01 -2.64 11.88
N ALA A 99 -0.85 -2.43 12.91
CA ALA A 99 -2.27 -2.73 12.85
C ALA A 99 -2.98 -1.99 11.71
N GLU A 100 -2.51 -0.79 11.33
CA GLU A 100 -3.10 0.00 10.24
C GLU A 100 -3.02 -0.68 8.87
N VAL A 101 -2.18 -1.72 8.74
CA VAL A 101 -2.10 -2.50 7.51
C VAL A 101 -3.42 -3.22 7.24
N THR A 102 -4.02 -3.82 8.27
CA THR A 102 -5.29 -4.57 8.19
C THR A 102 -6.47 -3.87 8.83
N GLU A 103 -6.25 -2.86 9.68
CA GLU A 103 -7.29 -2.17 10.43
C GLU A 103 -7.37 -0.68 10.06
N GLY A 104 -8.51 -0.25 9.54
CA GLY A 104 -8.86 1.14 9.37
C GLY A 104 -9.35 1.82 10.66
N PRO A 105 -9.85 3.07 10.59
CA PRO A 105 -10.20 3.88 11.76
C PRO A 105 -11.21 3.26 12.74
N GLY A 106 -12.02 2.31 12.28
CA GLY A 106 -12.99 1.58 13.10
C GLY A 106 -12.49 0.26 13.69
N GLY A 107 -11.19 -0.07 13.57
CA GLY A 107 -10.64 -1.38 13.95
C GLY A 107 -11.13 -2.52 13.06
N ARG A 108 -11.43 -2.22 11.78
CA ARG A 108 -11.95 -3.16 10.77
C ARG A 108 -11.22 -2.93 9.45
N TRP A 109 -11.29 -3.88 8.53
CA TRP A 109 -10.66 -3.77 7.21
C TRP A 109 -10.87 -2.45 6.48
N HIS A 110 -12.10 -1.92 6.50
CA HIS A 110 -12.40 -0.75 5.69
C HIS A 110 -11.58 0.47 6.11
N GLY A 111 -10.84 1.02 5.15
CA GLY A 111 -9.93 2.15 5.35
C GLY A 111 -8.53 1.75 5.86
N SER A 112 -8.23 0.46 6.00
CA SER A 112 -6.87 -0.05 6.23
C SER A 112 -5.95 0.24 5.04
N ALA A 113 -4.64 0.05 5.21
CA ALA A 113 -3.71 0.22 4.11
C ALA A 113 -3.98 -0.77 2.97
N LEU A 114 -4.28 -2.05 3.28
CA LEU A 114 -4.56 -3.05 2.25
C LEU A 114 -5.88 -2.78 1.53
N ASP A 115 -6.94 -2.35 2.23
CA ASP A 115 -8.20 -1.94 1.61
C ASP A 115 -7.96 -0.79 0.61
N ARG A 116 -7.21 0.24 1.03
CA ARG A 116 -6.86 1.38 0.15
C ARG A 116 -6.03 0.94 -1.05
N ALA A 117 -5.05 0.06 -0.86
CA ALA A 117 -4.26 -0.49 -1.97
C ALA A 117 -5.13 -1.30 -2.93
N GLY A 118 -6.04 -2.13 -2.42
CA GLY A 118 -7.01 -2.88 -3.20
C GLY A 118 -7.94 -1.97 -4.02
N LEU A 119 -8.44 -0.89 -3.42
CA LEU A 119 -9.25 0.12 -4.11
C LEU A 119 -8.46 0.88 -5.19
N ALA A 120 -7.19 1.18 -4.92
CA ALA A 120 -6.29 1.80 -5.90
C ALA A 120 -6.02 0.86 -7.08
N TYR A 121 -5.77 -0.42 -6.81
CA TYR A 121 -5.64 -1.49 -7.81
C TYR A 121 -6.90 -1.64 -8.66
N LYS A 122 -8.07 -1.80 -8.02
CA LYS A 122 -9.39 -1.87 -8.67
C LYS A 122 -9.55 -0.73 -9.67
N ARG A 123 -9.31 0.50 -9.21
CA ARG A 123 -9.44 1.69 -10.06
C ARG A 123 -8.43 1.73 -11.20
N ALA A 124 -7.18 1.34 -10.94
CA ALA A 124 -6.12 1.35 -11.94
C ALA A 124 -6.36 0.32 -13.06
N CYS A 125 -7.00 -0.79 -12.73
CA CYS A 125 -7.30 -1.88 -13.66
C CYS A 125 -8.72 -1.82 -14.26
N GLY A 126 -9.59 -0.95 -13.73
CA GLY A 126 -10.97 -0.85 -14.19
C GLY A 126 -11.84 -2.04 -13.74
N TRP A 127 -11.50 -2.67 -12.62
CA TRP A 127 -12.25 -3.79 -12.08
C TRP A 127 -13.51 -3.35 -11.33
N ASP A 128 -14.50 -4.23 -11.27
CA ASP A 128 -15.73 -4.01 -10.52
C ASP A 128 -15.51 -4.15 -9.00
N PHE A 129 -14.56 -4.99 -8.60
CA PHE A 129 -14.27 -5.31 -7.19
C PHE A 129 -12.78 -5.15 -6.87
N ALA A 130 -12.52 -4.77 -5.62
CA ALA A 130 -11.18 -4.79 -5.05
C ALA A 130 -10.95 -6.14 -4.37
N PRO A 131 -9.70 -6.60 -4.23
CA PRO A 131 -9.41 -7.75 -3.38
C PRO A 131 -9.85 -7.47 -1.95
N GLY A 132 -10.43 -8.48 -1.30
CA GLY A 132 -10.93 -8.40 0.07
C GLY A 132 -9.98 -9.04 1.09
N GLU A 133 -10.53 -9.38 2.25
CA GLU A 133 -9.86 -10.04 3.38
C GLU A 133 -9.68 -11.53 3.13
N SER A 134 -8.90 -11.90 2.11
CA SER A 134 -8.65 -13.30 1.75
C SER A 134 -7.33 -13.45 1.02
N GLY A 135 -6.79 -14.65 1.02
CA GLY A 135 -5.52 -14.99 0.42
C GLY A 135 -4.34 -14.58 1.30
N VAL A 136 -3.17 -15.05 0.89
CA VAL A 136 -1.91 -14.55 1.42
C VAL A 136 -1.46 -13.35 0.58
N TRP A 137 -1.23 -12.23 1.24
CA TRP A 137 -0.71 -11.02 0.62
C TRP A 137 0.80 -10.90 0.86
N LEU A 138 1.58 -10.91 -0.20
CA LEU A 138 2.98 -10.51 -0.15
C LEU A 138 3.11 -9.03 -0.53
N LEU A 139 3.81 -8.27 0.31
CA LEU A 139 3.85 -6.83 0.30
C LEU A 139 5.27 -6.34 0.00
N MET A 140 5.40 -5.32 -0.84
CA MET A 140 6.66 -4.59 -1.04
C MET A 140 6.61 -3.27 -0.26
N LEU A 141 7.45 -3.15 0.75
CA LEU A 141 7.52 -2.00 1.65
C LEU A 141 8.69 -1.10 1.26
N ALA A 142 8.41 0.19 1.05
CA ALA A 142 9.39 1.22 0.77
C ALA A 142 9.60 2.10 2.01
N PRO A 143 10.73 1.99 2.73
CA PRO A 143 11.00 2.79 3.92
C PRO A 143 11.17 4.28 3.59
N VAL A 144 10.65 5.14 4.46
CA VAL A 144 10.76 6.60 4.39
C VAL A 144 11.37 7.16 5.68
N GLY A 145 11.11 6.50 6.81
CA GLY A 145 11.72 6.83 8.09
C GLY A 145 11.90 5.58 8.94
N ALA A 146 12.86 5.63 9.85
CA ALA A 146 13.12 4.56 10.79
C ALA A 146 13.61 5.14 12.12
N SER A 147 13.28 4.46 13.22
CA SER A 147 13.71 4.79 14.56
C SER A 147 13.90 3.53 15.37
N GLY A 148 15.04 3.39 16.04
CA GLY A 148 15.35 2.26 16.90
C GLY A 148 16.58 2.53 17.76
N GLY A 149 16.75 1.72 18.80
CA GLY A 149 17.95 1.73 19.64
C GLY A 149 19.07 0.85 19.08
N GLU A 150 20.15 0.69 19.86
CA GLU A 150 21.25 -0.23 19.53
C GLU A 150 20.83 -1.71 19.66
N GLU A 151 19.82 -2.00 20.48
CA GLU A 151 19.27 -3.34 20.72
C GLU A 151 17.80 -3.43 20.29
N GLY A 152 17.40 -4.56 19.73
CA GLY A 152 16.01 -4.89 19.41
C GLY A 152 15.54 -4.52 17.99
N LEU A 153 14.23 -4.68 17.77
CA LEU A 153 13.59 -4.33 16.50
C LEU A 153 13.55 -2.82 16.31
N TRP A 154 13.76 -2.39 15.07
CA TRP A 154 13.59 -1.01 14.65
C TRP A 154 12.16 -0.77 14.17
N PHE A 155 11.60 0.38 14.51
CA PHE A 155 10.33 0.84 13.98
C PHE A 155 10.56 1.56 12.66
N PHE A 156 9.93 1.08 11.60
CA PHE A 156 9.97 1.65 10.27
C PHE A 156 8.61 2.27 9.91
N SER A 157 8.67 3.32 9.11
CA SER A 157 7.51 3.96 8.50
C SER A 157 7.80 4.19 7.02
N GLY A 158 6.78 4.01 6.18
CA GLY A 158 7.00 4.03 4.75
C GLY A 158 5.72 3.90 3.94
N ARG A 159 5.86 3.32 2.74
CA ARG A 159 4.80 3.12 1.77
C ARG A 159 4.71 1.66 1.35
N LEU A 160 3.47 1.18 1.16
CA LEU A 160 3.24 -0.07 0.45
C LEU A 160 3.37 0.17 -1.06
N ALA A 161 4.53 -0.13 -1.62
CA ALA A 161 4.88 0.15 -3.02
C ALA A 161 4.23 -0.83 -4.02
N GLY A 162 3.84 -2.01 -3.58
CA GLY A 162 3.15 -3.01 -4.39
C GLY A 162 2.77 -4.24 -3.58
N PHE A 163 1.95 -5.10 -4.17
CA PHE A 163 1.55 -6.37 -3.57
C PHE A 163 1.35 -7.46 -4.64
N VAL A 164 1.40 -8.72 -4.20
CA VAL A 164 0.84 -9.88 -4.88
C VAL A 164 -0.04 -10.66 -3.90
N ILE A 165 -1.15 -11.19 -4.38
CA ILE A 165 -2.06 -12.03 -3.58
C ILE A 165 -2.08 -13.42 -4.20
N VAL A 166 -1.81 -14.41 -3.37
CA VAL A 166 -1.90 -15.82 -3.72
C VAL A 166 -3.11 -16.44 -3.03
N TYR A 167 -3.75 -17.39 -3.70
CA TYR A 167 -4.92 -18.10 -3.21
C TYR A 167 -4.68 -19.60 -3.27
N ASP A 168 -5.28 -20.29 -2.31
CA ASP A 168 -5.70 -21.68 -2.41
C ASP A 168 -7.12 -21.69 -2.97
N ARG A 169 -7.29 -22.12 -4.23
CA ARG A 169 -8.61 -22.05 -4.90
C ARG A 169 -9.40 -23.34 -4.79
N ASP A 170 -8.75 -24.47 -4.55
CA ASP A 170 -9.40 -25.75 -4.39
C ASP A 170 -9.58 -26.18 -2.92
N GLU A 171 -9.14 -25.33 -1.99
CA GLU A 171 -9.27 -25.46 -0.53
C GLU A 171 -8.53 -26.71 0.00
N ASP A 172 -7.42 -27.09 -0.66
CA ASP A 172 -6.60 -28.25 -0.29
C ASP A 172 -5.44 -27.92 0.67
N GLY A 173 -5.27 -26.64 0.99
CA GLY A 173 -4.23 -26.06 1.83
C GLY A 173 -2.97 -25.65 1.06
N ALA A 174 -2.92 -25.82 -0.27
CA ALA A 174 -1.78 -25.45 -1.09
C ALA A 174 -2.07 -24.22 -1.95
N TYR A 175 -1.50 -23.07 -1.57
CA TYR A 175 -1.54 -21.85 -2.38
C TYR A 175 -0.82 -22.06 -3.73
N GLU A 176 -1.59 -22.08 -4.81
CA GLU A 176 -1.17 -22.47 -6.15
C GLU A 176 -1.51 -21.43 -7.22
N SER A 177 -2.37 -20.46 -6.90
CA SER A 177 -2.79 -19.41 -7.82
C SER A 177 -2.30 -18.02 -7.39
N VAL A 178 -1.91 -17.18 -8.35
CA VAL A 178 -1.76 -15.74 -8.16
C VAL A 178 -2.98 -15.03 -8.73
N GLY A 179 -3.83 -14.47 -7.88
CA GLY A 179 -5.03 -13.75 -8.32
C GLY A 179 -4.80 -12.27 -8.63
N HIS A 180 -3.90 -11.62 -7.89
CA HIS A 180 -3.72 -10.16 -8.02
C HIS A 180 -2.25 -9.76 -7.93
N ILE A 181 -1.80 -8.88 -8.82
CA ILE A 181 -0.49 -8.23 -8.75
C ILE A 181 -0.65 -6.74 -9.03
N TRP A 182 -0.07 -5.92 -8.17
CA TRP A 182 -0.11 -4.46 -8.33
C TRP A 182 1.17 -3.77 -7.88
N THR A 183 1.45 -2.62 -8.49
CA THR A 183 2.54 -1.72 -8.09
C THR A 183 2.07 -0.28 -8.25
N ALA A 184 2.21 0.50 -7.19
CA ALA A 184 1.90 1.92 -7.18
C ALA A 184 2.67 2.66 -8.27
N SER A 185 2.03 3.64 -8.92
CA SER A 185 2.52 4.15 -10.21
C SER A 185 3.92 4.77 -10.17
N ALA A 186 4.30 5.46 -9.08
CA ALA A 186 5.64 6.04 -8.91
C ALA A 186 6.75 4.98 -8.81
N TRP A 187 6.37 3.74 -8.50
CA TRP A 187 7.27 2.60 -8.28
C TRP A 187 7.29 1.61 -9.44
N GLN A 188 6.46 1.83 -10.46
CA GLN A 188 6.43 0.98 -11.65
C GLN A 188 7.77 0.99 -12.38
N ARG A 189 8.06 -0.11 -13.09
CA ARG A 189 9.32 -0.34 -13.84
C ARG A 189 10.59 -0.39 -12.99
N ARG A 190 10.47 -0.58 -11.66
CA ARG A 190 11.59 -0.79 -10.74
C ARG A 190 11.78 -2.26 -10.32
N GLY A 191 11.16 -3.19 -11.04
CA GLY A 191 11.27 -4.63 -10.75
C GLY A 191 10.44 -5.14 -9.56
N ILE A 192 9.61 -4.30 -8.92
CA ILE A 192 8.79 -4.69 -7.74
C ILE A 192 7.89 -5.88 -8.03
N ALA A 193 7.04 -5.79 -9.06
CA ALA A 193 6.14 -6.89 -9.43
C ALA A 193 6.91 -8.19 -9.73
N ARG A 194 8.09 -8.09 -10.35
CA ARG A 194 8.95 -9.25 -10.61
C ARG A 194 9.46 -9.85 -9.30
N ARG A 195 10.00 -9.04 -8.39
CA ARG A 195 10.51 -9.49 -7.09
C ARG A 195 9.41 -10.14 -6.25
N LEU A 196 8.22 -9.55 -6.23
CA LEU A 196 7.05 -10.12 -5.55
C LEU A 196 6.61 -11.45 -6.15
N LEU A 197 6.54 -11.56 -7.48
CA LEU A 197 6.18 -12.83 -8.13
C LEU A 197 7.25 -13.91 -7.89
N THR A 198 8.53 -13.53 -7.91
CA THR A 198 9.62 -14.46 -7.55
C THR A 198 9.52 -14.91 -6.10
N GLU A 199 9.18 -14.02 -5.18
CA GLU A 199 8.94 -14.39 -3.77
C GLU A 199 7.71 -15.31 -3.62
N ALA A 200 6.62 -15.03 -4.33
CA ALA A 200 5.46 -15.92 -4.33
C ALA A 200 5.84 -17.32 -4.79
N ARG A 201 6.58 -17.44 -5.90
CA ARG A 201 7.05 -18.73 -6.44
C ARG A 201 8.09 -19.42 -5.56
N SER A 202 8.83 -18.71 -4.73
CA SER A 202 9.81 -19.33 -3.82
C SER A 202 9.16 -19.91 -2.57
N ARG A 203 8.02 -19.35 -2.15
CA ARG A 203 7.29 -19.76 -0.94
C ARG A 203 6.15 -20.74 -1.23
N PHE A 204 5.49 -20.58 -2.38
CA PHE A 204 4.28 -21.28 -2.73
C PHE A 204 4.45 -22.05 -4.04
N SER A 205 3.65 -23.10 -4.22
CA SER A 205 3.69 -23.94 -5.43
C SER A 205 2.87 -23.29 -6.55
N ILE A 206 3.18 -22.04 -6.88
CA ILE A 206 2.43 -21.26 -7.86
C ILE A 206 2.52 -21.93 -9.23
N THR A 207 1.39 -22.44 -9.70
CA THR A 207 1.25 -23.07 -11.02
C THR A 207 0.45 -22.21 -11.99
N THR A 208 -0.36 -21.28 -11.47
CA THR A 208 -1.32 -20.52 -12.27
C THR A 208 -1.33 -19.04 -11.89
N VAL A 209 -1.52 -18.17 -12.88
CA VAL A 209 -1.88 -16.77 -12.67
C VAL A 209 -3.28 -16.56 -13.22
N GLU A 210 -4.17 -15.96 -12.45
CA GLU A 210 -5.59 -15.91 -12.79
C GLU A 210 -5.90 -14.88 -13.90
N GLU A 211 -6.76 -15.28 -14.84
CA GLU A 211 -7.30 -14.42 -15.89
C GLU A 211 -8.61 -13.73 -15.42
N PRO A 212 -8.97 -12.56 -15.97
CA PRO A 212 -8.35 -11.87 -17.11
C PRO A 212 -7.17 -10.96 -16.73
N TYR A 213 -6.18 -10.89 -17.62
CA TYR A 213 -5.07 -9.96 -17.47
C TYR A 213 -5.40 -8.57 -18.04
N THR A 214 -4.89 -7.52 -17.38
CA THR A 214 -4.72 -6.22 -18.05
C THR A 214 -3.64 -6.31 -19.12
N GLU A 215 -3.63 -5.40 -20.10
CA GLU A 215 -2.58 -5.34 -21.14
C GLU A 215 -1.16 -5.28 -20.54
N LYS A 216 -0.99 -4.47 -19.48
CA LYS A 216 0.28 -4.37 -18.74
C LYS A 216 0.62 -5.68 -18.02
N GLY A 217 -0.37 -6.35 -17.43
CA GLY A 217 -0.19 -7.65 -16.77
C GLY A 217 0.27 -8.73 -17.76
N ALA A 218 -0.39 -8.84 -18.91
CA ALA A 218 0.00 -9.78 -19.96
C ALA A 218 1.42 -9.48 -20.49
N ALA A 219 1.78 -8.20 -20.68
CA ALA A 219 3.13 -7.83 -21.07
C ALA A 219 4.18 -8.19 -20.01
N PHE A 220 3.86 -7.99 -18.72
CA PHE A 220 4.72 -8.37 -17.60
C PHE A 220 4.95 -9.88 -17.53
N LEU A 221 3.90 -10.70 -17.59
CA LEU A 221 4.00 -12.16 -17.52
C LEU A 221 4.84 -12.73 -18.67
N ARG A 222 4.67 -12.22 -19.90
CA ARG A 222 5.52 -12.61 -21.04
C ARG A 222 7.00 -12.28 -20.83
N ALA A 223 7.31 -11.23 -20.08
CA ALA A 223 8.68 -10.81 -19.78
C ALA A 223 9.27 -11.54 -18.55
N CYS A 224 8.45 -12.24 -17.76
CA CYS A 224 8.84 -13.02 -16.59
C CYS A 224 8.37 -14.46 -16.77
N PRO A 225 8.98 -15.23 -17.71
CA PRO A 225 8.66 -16.64 -17.85
C PRO A 225 8.91 -17.40 -16.53
N GLU A 226 8.21 -18.52 -16.39
CA GLU A 226 8.41 -19.49 -15.30
C GLU A 226 9.87 -19.90 -15.14
#